data_AF-A0A497FHE5-F1
#
_entry.id   AF-A0A497FHE5-F1
#
_cell.length_a   1.000
_cell.length_b   1.000
_cell.length_c   1.000
_cell.angle_alpha   90.00
_cell.angle_beta   90.00
_cell.angle_gamma   90.00
#
_symmetry.space_group_name_H-M   'P 1'
#
loop_
_entity.id
_entity.type
_entity.pdbx_description
1 polymer ?
#
loop_
_entity_poly.entity_id
_entity_poly.type
_entity_poly.pdbx_seq_one_letter_code
_entity_poly.pdbx_strand_id
1 'polypeptide(L)'
;MTLEEVGSMAEELRRLPGPYEILELRDGETAILRIVSWERGSIVIHPRYPGAPPEKEIPVLRVHVPETVKPYPPRYWDITAKTLQAQLLPLLTEPGYENYEYVITAHGVAPRKRFTLERRPL
;
A
#
# COMPACT_ATOMS: atom_id res chain seq x y z
N MET A 1 22.44 21.16 13.10
CA MET A 1 21.38 20.36 12.47
C MET A 1 21.92 19.93 11.11
N THR A 2 22.54 18.77 11.08
CA THR A 2 23.22 18.25 9.89
C THR A 2 22.22 17.47 9.04
N LEU A 3 22.42 17.49 7.71
CA LEU A 3 21.57 16.78 6.73
C LEU A 3 21.52 15.25 6.94
N GLU A 4 22.38 14.71 7.80
CA GLU A 4 22.39 13.30 8.22
C GLU A 4 21.31 12.97 9.27
N GLU A 5 20.81 13.95 10.03
CA GLU A 5 19.77 13.74 11.05
C GLU A 5 18.36 13.61 10.42
N VAL A 6 18.18 14.12 9.20
CA VAL A 6 16.89 14.06 8.46
C VAL A 6 16.70 12.71 7.76
N GLY A 7 17.77 11.92 7.58
CA GLY A 7 17.74 10.61 6.91
C GLY A 7 17.50 9.40 7.83
N SER A 8 17.54 9.59 9.16
CA SER A 8 17.59 8.50 10.15
C SER A 8 16.43 8.48 11.15
N MET A 9 15.43 9.35 11.04
CA MET A 9 14.12 9.08 11.63
C MET A 9 13.37 8.14 10.69
N ALA A 10 13.72 6.85 10.73
CA ALA A 10 12.77 5.83 10.35
C ALA A 10 11.52 6.11 11.17
N GLU A 11 10.46 6.65 10.55
CA GLU A 11 9.13 6.73 11.18
C GLU A 11 8.90 5.37 11.82
N GLU A 12 8.82 5.33 13.15
CA GLU A 12 8.56 4.11 13.89
C GLU A 12 7.10 3.76 13.62
N LEU A 13 6.89 3.05 12.50
CA LEU A 13 5.57 2.75 11.99
C LEU A 13 4.89 1.80 12.97
N ARG A 14 3.73 2.22 13.48
CA ARG A 14 2.90 1.36 14.32
C ARG A 14 2.59 0.06 13.57
N ARG A 15 2.80 -1.08 14.23
CA ARG A 15 2.38 -2.38 13.71
C ARG A 15 0.87 -2.44 13.55
N LEU A 16 0.41 -2.76 12.33
CA LEU A 16 -1.00 -2.95 12.05
C LEU A 16 -1.45 -4.36 12.46
N PRO A 17 -2.64 -4.51 13.07
CA PRO A 17 -3.18 -5.81 13.43
C PRO A 17 -3.62 -6.59 12.18
N GLY A 18 -3.47 -7.91 12.27
CA GLY A 18 -4.01 -8.85 11.29
C GLY A 18 -5.55 -8.96 11.36
N PRO A 19 -6.21 -9.63 10.38
CA PRO A 19 -5.61 -10.28 9.22
C PRO A 19 -4.94 -9.28 8.24
N TYR A 20 -4.17 -9.79 7.28
CA TYR A 20 -3.52 -8.99 6.24
C TYR A 20 -4.08 -9.39 4.88
N GLU A 21 -4.49 -8.42 4.08
CA GLU A 21 -5.07 -8.61 2.75
C GLU A 21 -4.20 -7.92 1.71
N ILE A 22 -3.10 -8.55 1.31
CA ILE A 22 -2.13 -7.92 0.42
C ILE A 22 -2.75 -7.67 -0.96
N LEU A 23 -2.64 -6.43 -1.47
CA LEU A 23 -3.05 -6.12 -2.84
C LEU A 23 -2.05 -6.73 -3.83
N GLU A 24 -2.38 -7.90 -4.36
CA GLU A 24 -1.58 -8.56 -5.39
C GLU A 24 -2.22 -8.41 -6.77
N LEU A 25 -1.58 -7.63 -7.64
CA LEU A 25 -1.96 -7.47 -9.04
C LEU A 25 -0.98 -8.22 -9.94
N ARG A 26 -1.47 -8.97 -10.92
CA ARG A 26 -0.70 -9.60 -12.00
C ARG A 26 -0.23 -8.57 -13.01
N ASP A 27 0.67 -8.97 -13.90
CA ASP A 27 1.10 -8.09 -14.99
C ASP A 27 -0.09 -7.70 -15.88
N GLY A 28 -0.25 -6.41 -16.14
CA GLY A 28 -1.39 -5.83 -16.87
C GLY A 28 -2.69 -5.77 -16.08
N GLU A 29 -2.73 -6.28 -14.84
CA GLU A 29 -3.94 -6.24 -14.02
C GLU A 29 -4.17 -4.85 -13.43
N THR A 30 -5.44 -4.45 -13.42
CA THR A 30 -5.88 -3.15 -12.91
C THR A 30 -6.83 -3.34 -11.73
N ALA A 31 -6.59 -2.58 -10.66
CA ALA A 31 -7.54 -2.39 -9.56
C ALA A 31 -8.08 -0.97 -9.56
N ILE A 32 -9.39 -0.83 -9.36
CA ILE A 32 -10.05 0.46 -9.16
C ILE A 32 -10.48 0.53 -7.69
N LEU A 33 -9.93 1.47 -6.95
CA LEU A 33 -10.16 1.62 -5.53
C LEU A 33 -10.83 2.96 -5.24
N ARG A 34 -12.02 2.93 -4.63
CA ARG A 34 -12.57 4.07 -3.90
C ARG A 34 -12.12 3.97 -2.45
N ILE A 35 -11.23 4.87 -2.03
CA ILE A 35 -10.60 4.81 -0.70
C ILE A 35 -11.38 5.72 0.25
N VAL A 36 -11.92 5.15 1.34
CA VAL A 36 -12.74 5.87 2.34
C VAL A 36 -11.97 6.22 3.61
N SER A 37 -10.91 5.49 3.90
CA SER A 37 -9.93 5.81 4.94
C SER A 37 -8.63 5.06 4.68
N TRP A 38 -7.54 5.44 5.35
CA TRP A 38 -6.26 4.78 5.21
C TRP A 38 -5.44 4.82 6.49
N GLU A 39 -4.53 3.87 6.63
CA GLU A 39 -3.58 3.76 7.73
C GLU A 39 -2.19 3.44 7.19
N ARG A 40 -1.15 4.11 7.69
CA ARG A 40 0.24 3.76 7.41
C ARG A 40 0.84 3.10 8.63
N GLY A 41 1.49 1.97 8.43
CA GLY A 41 2.06 1.19 9.52
C GLY A 41 3.04 0.14 9.02
N SER A 42 3.29 -0.85 9.87
CA SER A 42 4.16 -1.98 9.54
C SER A 42 3.43 -3.32 9.73
N ILE A 43 3.91 -4.34 9.02
CA ILE A 43 3.49 -5.73 9.20
C ILE A 43 4.71 -6.64 9.23
N VAL A 44 4.57 -7.80 9.87
CA VAL A 44 5.59 -8.85 9.84
C VAL A 44 5.26 -9.85 8.74
N ILE A 45 6.22 -10.13 7.88
CA ILE A 45 6.14 -11.19 6.86
C ILE A 45 7.16 -12.29 7.16
N HIS A 46 6.92 -13.48 6.61
CA HIS A 46 7.79 -14.65 6.69
C HIS A 46 8.28 -15.02 5.28
N PRO A 47 9.37 -14.40 4.78
CA PRO A 47 9.86 -14.67 3.43
C PRO A 47 10.37 -16.10 3.30
N ARG A 48 10.12 -16.74 2.15
CA ARG A 48 10.43 -18.17 1.93
C ARG A 48 11.65 -18.45 1.05
N TYR A 49 12.53 -17.47 0.79
CA TYR A 49 13.72 -17.67 -0.05
C TYR A 49 14.91 -18.22 0.76
N PRO A 50 15.86 -18.94 0.13
CA PRO A 50 17.05 -19.46 0.83
C PRO A 50 17.86 -18.34 1.49
N GLY A 51 18.16 -18.50 2.79
CA GLY A 51 18.88 -17.49 3.58
C GLY A 51 18.04 -16.28 4.02
N ALA A 52 16.72 -16.32 3.82
CA ALA A 52 15.83 -15.31 4.37
C ALA A 52 15.86 -15.30 5.91
N PRO A 53 15.76 -14.13 6.54
CA PRO A 53 15.45 -14.08 7.97
C PRO A 53 14.08 -14.73 8.24
N PRO A 54 13.86 -15.35 9.43
CA PRO A 54 12.59 -15.99 9.77
C PRO A 54 11.40 -15.04 9.65
N GLU A 55 11.63 -13.78 10.04
CA GLU A 55 10.64 -12.71 10.03
C GLU A 55 11.28 -11.43 9.50
N LYS A 56 10.46 -10.62 8.82
CA LYS A 56 10.86 -9.29 8.38
C LYS A 56 9.70 -8.33 8.57
N GLU A 57 9.96 -7.24 9.27
CA GLU A 57 9.03 -6.12 9.35
C GLU A 57 9.12 -5.26 8.08
N ILE A 58 7.97 -4.97 7.46
CA ILE A 58 7.89 -4.17 6.24
C ILE A 58 6.84 -3.07 6.37
N PRO A 59 7.04 -1.90 5.73
CA PRO A 59 6.03 -0.85 5.69
C PRO A 59 4.82 -1.29 4.86
N VAL A 60 3.63 -0.91 5.32
CA VAL A 60 2.37 -1.15 4.63
C VAL A 60 1.52 0.12 4.62
N LEU A 61 0.77 0.30 3.54
CA LEU A 61 -0.33 1.25 3.45
C LEU A 61 -1.63 0.46 3.37
N ARG A 62 -2.43 0.50 4.44
CA ARG A 62 -3.77 -0.09 4.47
C ARG A 62 -4.77 0.92 3.94
N VAL A 63 -5.50 0.55 2.90
CA VAL A 63 -6.56 1.38 2.30
C VAL A 63 -7.90 0.71 2.52
N HIS A 64 -8.82 1.40 3.18
CA HIS A 64 -10.18 0.93 3.42
C HIS A 64 -11.06 1.32 2.25
N VAL A 65 -11.92 0.40 1.83
CA VAL A 65 -12.79 0.53 0.66
C VAL A 65 -14.25 0.25 1.05
N PRO A 66 -15.24 0.82 0.35
CA PRO A 66 -16.63 0.53 0.62
C PRO A 66 -17.00 -0.90 0.21
N GLU A 67 -18.14 -1.37 0.73
CA GLU A 67 -18.70 -2.68 0.39
C GLU A 67 -18.94 -2.88 -1.11
N THR A 68 -19.23 -1.79 -1.83
CA THR A 68 -19.41 -1.81 -3.29
C THR A 68 -18.14 -2.20 -4.04
N VAL A 69 -16.96 -1.98 -3.46
CA VAL A 69 -15.65 -2.36 -4.02
C VAL A 69 -15.23 -3.74 -3.52
N LYS A 70 -15.45 -4.01 -2.22
CA LYS A 70 -15.13 -5.30 -1.58
C LYS A 70 -16.31 -5.77 -0.72
N PRO A 71 -17.21 -6.63 -1.25
CA PRO A 71 -18.43 -7.03 -0.55
C PRO A 71 -18.17 -7.78 0.77
N TYR A 72 -17.09 -8.56 0.81
CA TYR A 72 -16.76 -9.44 1.93
C TYR A 72 -15.67 -8.84 2.83
N PRO A 73 -15.77 -8.99 4.16
CA PRO A 73 -14.72 -8.53 5.07
C PRO A 73 -13.44 -9.36 4.92
N PRO A 74 -12.26 -8.77 5.24
CA PRO A 74 -12.12 -7.39 5.70
C PRO A 74 -12.12 -6.38 4.53
N ARG A 75 -12.74 -5.22 4.75
CA ARG A 75 -12.98 -4.19 3.70
C ARG A 75 -11.79 -3.25 3.53
N TYR A 76 -10.60 -3.81 3.46
CA TYR A 76 -9.37 -3.10 3.16
C TYR A 76 -8.45 -3.93 2.26
N TRP A 77 -7.46 -3.23 1.71
CA TRP A 77 -6.31 -3.80 1.05
C TRP A 77 -5.03 -3.28 1.69
N ASP A 78 -4.04 -4.14 1.83
CA ASP A 78 -2.71 -3.88 2.37
C ASP A 78 -1.70 -3.75 1.22
N ILE A 79 -1.26 -2.53 0.95
CA ILE A 79 -0.32 -2.24 -0.13
C ILE A 79 1.09 -2.28 0.45
N THR A 80 1.89 -3.28 0.05
CA THR A 80 3.28 -3.47 0.49
C THR A 80 4.33 -2.98 -0.53
N ALA A 81 3.90 -2.71 -1.77
CA ALA A 81 4.77 -2.21 -2.82
C ALA A 81 5.19 -0.76 -2.54
N LYS A 82 6.45 -0.55 -2.14
CA LYS A 82 6.99 0.78 -1.79
C LYS A 82 6.78 1.85 -2.86
N THR A 83 6.93 1.49 -4.13
CA THR A 83 6.73 2.43 -5.25
C THR A 83 5.28 2.85 -5.44
N LEU A 84 4.33 1.98 -5.11
CA LEU A 84 2.91 2.31 -5.14
C LEU A 84 2.51 3.13 -3.91
N GLN A 85 3.04 2.78 -2.72
CA GLN A 85 2.85 3.59 -1.51
C GLN A 85 3.34 5.03 -1.72
N ALA A 86 4.53 5.22 -2.30
CA ALA A 86 5.09 6.53 -2.59
C ALA A 86 4.25 7.36 -3.58
N GLN A 87 3.51 6.71 -4.49
CA GLN A 87 2.59 7.38 -5.41
C GLN A 87 1.25 7.72 -4.76
N LEU A 88 0.71 6.83 -3.93
CA LEU A 88 -0.59 7.03 -3.28
C LEU A 88 -0.54 8.01 -2.11
N LEU A 89 0.49 7.96 -1.27
CA LEU A 89 0.54 8.72 -0.02
C LEU A 89 0.31 10.24 -0.21
N PRO A 90 0.97 10.93 -1.17
CA PRO A 90 0.71 12.35 -1.39
C PRO A 90 -0.75 12.64 -1.70
N LEU A 91 -1.39 11.79 -2.53
CA LEU A 91 -2.79 11.97 -2.93
C LEU A 91 -3.76 11.71 -1.78
N LEU A 92 -3.46 10.75 -0.92
CA LEU A 92 -4.28 10.39 0.25
C LEU A 92 -4.16 11.39 1.41
N THR A 93 -3.13 12.22 1.40
CA THR A 93 -2.98 13.34 2.34
C THR A 93 -3.68 14.62 1.91
N GLU A 94 -4.15 14.69 0.66
CA GLU A 94 -4.92 15.84 0.17
C GLU A 94 -6.35 15.83 0.77
N PRO A 95 -6.90 16.98 1.19
CA PRO A 95 -8.30 17.07 1.58
C PRO A 95 -9.23 16.65 0.43
N GLY A 96 -10.23 15.81 0.73
CA GLY A 96 -11.20 15.35 -0.27
C GLY A 96 -10.69 14.20 -1.15
N TYR A 97 -9.61 13.52 -0.76
CA TYR A 97 -9.08 12.33 -1.45
C TYR A 97 -10.14 11.23 -1.65
N GLU A 98 -11.16 11.18 -0.80
CA GLU A 98 -12.29 10.26 -0.81
C GLU A 98 -13.30 10.50 -1.96
N ASN A 99 -13.19 11.65 -2.64
CA ASN A 99 -14.02 12.02 -3.79
C ASN A 99 -13.45 11.52 -5.13
N TYR A 100 -12.50 10.58 -5.08
CA TYR A 100 -11.83 10.06 -6.25
C TYR A 100 -11.79 8.53 -6.25
N GLU A 101 -11.70 7.96 -7.45
CA GLU A 101 -11.25 6.60 -7.69
C GLU A 101 -9.76 6.61 -8.06
N TYR A 102 -9.05 5.61 -7.53
CA TYR A 102 -7.64 5.36 -7.78
C TYR A 102 -7.52 4.13 -8.65
N VAL A 103 -7.12 4.33 -9.90
CA VAL A 103 -6.95 3.26 -10.89
C VAL A 103 -5.47 2.88 -10.91
N ILE A 104 -5.18 1.70 -10.39
CA ILE A 104 -3.83 1.17 -10.22
C ILE A 104 -3.63 0.07 -11.26
N THR A 105 -2.66 0.23 -12.16
CA THR A 105 -2.31 -0.81 -13.14
C THR A 105 -0.89 -1.30 -12.90
N ALA A 106 -0.73 -2.62 -12.81
CA ALA A 106 0.57 -3.25 -12.62
C ALA A 106 1.27 -3.53 -13.96
N HIS A 107 2.58 -3.32 -14.00
CA HIS A 107 3.44 -3.57 -15.16
C HIS A 107 4.65 -4.42 -14.77
N GLY A 108 4.83 -5.54 -15.46
CA GLY A 108 5.88 -6.52 -15.24
C GLY A 108 5.67 -7.41 -14.01
N VAL A 109 6.71 -8.19 -13.71
CA VAL A 109 6.73 -9.17 -12.61
C VAL A 109 7.66 -8.74 -11.49
N ALA A 110 7.41 -9.22 -10.26
CA ALA A 110 8.31 -8.98 -9.14
C ALA A 110 9.72 -9.54 -9.45
N PRO A 111 10.82 -8.90 -8.99
CA PRO A 111 10.89 -7.68 -8.17
C PRO A 111 10.87 -6.37 -8.97
N ARG A 112 10.80 -6.44 -10.31
CA ARG A 112 10.84 -5.27 -11.19
C ARG A 112 9.47 -4.66 -11.47
N LYS A 113 8.41 -5.19 -10.86
CA LYS A 113 7.03 -4.69 -11.00
C LYS A 113 6.97 -3.18 -10.78
N ARG A 114 6.27 -2.49 -11.68
CA ARG A 114 5.95 -1.07 -11.62
C ARG A 114 4.44 -0.90 -11.59
N PHE A 115 4.01 0.30 -11.22
CA PHE A 115 2.61 0.65 -11.14
C PHE A 115 2.41 1.99 -11.80
N THR A 116 1.35 2.08 -12.60
CA THR A 116 0.76 3.35 -13.03
C THR A 116 -0.40 3.64 -12.11
N LEU A 117 -0.51 4.90 -11.68
CA LEU A 117 -1.58 5.40 -10.82
C LEU A 117 -2.29 6.54 -11.54
N GLU A 118 -3.59 6.38 -11.76
CA GLU A 118 -4.47 7.43 -12.26
C GLU A 118 -5.52 7.75 -11.19
N ARG A 119 -5.84 9.04 -11.02
CA ARG A 119 -6.88 9.51 -10.11
C ARG A 119 -8.03 10.12 -10.91
N ARG A 120 -9.26 9.63 -10.70
CA ARG A 120 -10.48 10.06 -11.42
C ARG A 120 -11.52 10.62 -10.45
N PRO A 121 -12.18 11.75 -10.72
CA PRO A 121 -13.29 12.22 -9.89
C PRO A 121 -14.45 11.21 -9.88
N LEU A 122 -15.14 11.09 -8.74
CA LEU A 122 -16.39 10.32 -8.59
C LEU A 122 -17.60 11.02 -9.22
#